data_AF-A0A7C5C4H5-F1
#
_entry.id   AF-A0A7C5C4H5-F1
#
_cell.length_a   1.000
_cell.length_b   1.000
_cell.length_c   1.000
_cell.angle_alpha   90.00
_cell.angle_beta   90.00
_cell.angle_gamma   90.00
#
_symmetry.space_group_name_H-M   'P 1'
#
loop_
_entity.id
_entity.type
_entity.pdbx_description
1 polymer ?
#
loop_
_entity_poly.entity_id
_entity_poly.type
_entity_poly.pdbx_seq_one_letter_code
_entity_poly.pdbx_strand_id
1 'polypeptide(L)'
;MSFFTPQTRVVRIDEENRVTIRKLTYGERQEILSQCMQVSAGAGEEVSLDPARMQRMAMHKCIVSWDGPGFDGRPVTPENIDALPAPVVDVIREAVDELNAGLDAAEKND
;
A
#
# COMPACT_ATOMS: atom_id res chain seq x y z
N MET A 1 -7.01 6.63 21.01
CA MET A 1 -6.00 6.32 19.97
C MET A 1 -5.28 7.61 19.63
N SER A 2 -3.95 7.59 19.50
CA SER A 2 -3.17 8.75 19.06
C SER A 2 -3.21 8.87 17.54
N PHE A 3 -3.47 10.06 17.01
CA PHE A 3 -3.40 10.34 15.56
C PHE A 3 -1.98 10.23 14.98
N PHE A 4 -0.96 10.23 15.85
CA PHE A 4 0.46 10.20 15.46
C PHE A 4 1.12 8.83 15.65
N THR A 5 0.39 7.85 16.20
CA THR A 5 0.88 6.47 16.26
C THR A 5 0.50 5.75 14.96
N PRO A 6 1.47 5.21 14.20
CA PRO A 6 1.18 4.47 12.99
C PRO A 6 0.23 3.30 13.29
N GLN A 7 -0.93 3.29 12.63
CA GLN A 7 -1.83 2.15 12.70
C GLN A 7 -1.22 1.03 11.86
N THR A 8 -0.84 -0.06 12.53
CA THR A 8 -0.30 -1.26 11.88
C THR A 8 -1.29 -2.41 11.95
N ARG A 9 -1.21 -3.31 10.97
CA ARG A 9 -1.99 -4.54 10.90
C ARG A 9 -1.06 -5.67 10.44
N VAL A 10 -1.22 -6.84 11.04
CA VAL A 10 -0.55 -8.05 10.58
C VAL A 10 -1.50 -8.80 9.65
N VAL A 11 -1.03 -9.09 8.45
CA VAL A 11 -1.70 -9.88 7.41
C VAL A 11 -1.05 -11.26 7.38
N ARG A 12 -1.86 -12.32 7.45
CA ARG A 12 -1.38 -13.69 7.27
C ARG A 12 -1.53 -14.05 5.80
N ILE A 13 -0.44 -14.46 5.17
CA ILE A 13 -0.43 -14.95 3.78
C ILE A 13 -0.84 -16.42 3.78
N ASP A 14 -0.29 -17.19 4.72
CA ASP A 14 -0.62 -18.58 5.01
C ASP A 14 -0.38 -18.89 6.50
N GLU A 15 -0.18 -20.16 6.86
CA GLU A 15 0.06 -20.59 8.24
C GLU A 15 1.38 -20.07 8.83
N GLU A 16 2.42 -19.94 7.98
CA GLU A 16 3.81 -19.66 8.38
C GLU A 16 4.27 -18.25 7.98
N ASN A 17 3.65 -17.64 6.97
CA ASN A 17 4.09 -16.38 6.37
C ASN A 17 3.17 -15.21 6.73
N ARG A 18 3.76 -14.12 7.21
CA ARG A 18 3.05 -12.94 7.73
C ARG A 18 3.72 -11.66 7.26
N VAL A 19 2.89 -10.65 7.00
CA VAL A 19 3.34 -9.31 6.60
C VAL A 19 2.72 -8.29 7.54
N THR A 20 3.55 -7.41 8.10
CA THR A 20 3.06 -6.25 8.83
C THR A 20 2.95 -5.09 7.85
N ILE A 21 1.76 -4.52 7.78
CA ILE A 21 1.47 -3.31 7.00
C ILE A 21 1.12 -2.16 7.93
N ARG A 22 1.31 -0.93 7.47
CA ARG A 22 0.87 0.29 8.13
C ARG A 22 -0.03 1.12 7.23
N LYS A 23 -0.86 1.95 7.85
CA LYS A 23 -1.63 2.97 7.15
C LYS A 23 -0.70 4.05 6.58
N LEU A 24 -1.03 4.55 5.39
CA LEU A 24 -0.35 5.70 4.81
C LEU A 24 -0.67 6.95 5.64
N THR A 25 0.34 7.80 5.82
CA THR A 25 0.12 9.16 6.30
C THR A 25 -0.49 10.02 5.19
N TYR A 26 -1.07 11.17 5.57
CA TYR A 26 -1.59 12.13 4.60
C TYR A 26 -0.51 12.59 3.62
N GLY A 27 0.69 12.91 4.10
CA GLY A 27 1.80 13.37 3.25
C GLY A 27 2.21 12.32 2.21
N GLU A 28 2.30 11.06 2.62
CA GLU A 28 2.64 9.97 1.70
C GLU A 28 1.56 9.72 0.66
N ARG A 29 0.28 9.82 1.05
CA ARG A 29 -0.84 9.73 0.11
C ARG A 29 -0.76 10.84 -0.95
N GLN A 30 -0.50 12.08 -0.54
CA GLN A 30 -0.36 13.21 -1.47
C GLN A 30 0.86 13.06 -2.38
N GLU A 31 1.97 12.56 -1.84
CA GLU A 31 3.17 12.29 -2.63
C GLU A 31 2.91 11.24 -3.72
N ILE A 32 2.25 10.13 -3.38
CA ILE A 32 1.88 9.10 -4.34
C ILE A 32 0.97 9.68 -5.43
N LEU A 33 -0.09 10.41 -5.05
CA LEU A 33 -1.01 11.03 -6.01
C LEU A 33 -0.28 11.97 -6.98
N SER A 34 0.59 12.82 -6.46
CA SER A 34 1.38 13.77 -7.25
C SER A 34 2.30 13.04 -8.24
N GLN A 35 2.98 11.98 -7.80
CA GLN A 35 3.93 11.24 -8.64
C GLN A 35 3.26 10.33 -9.68
N CYS A 36 1.99 9.97 -9.46
CA CYS A 36 1.20 9.14 -10.38
C CYS A 36 0.31 9.97 -11.32
N MET A 37 0.25 11.29 -11.13
CA MET A 37 -0.47 12.20 -12.01
C MET A 37 0.34 12.38 -13.30
N GLN A 38 -0.29 12.04 -14.42
CA GLN A 38 0.25 12.26 -15.75
C GLN A 38 -0.54 13.38 -16.42
N VAL A 39 0.17 14.41 -16.87
CA VAL A 39 -0.38 15.48 -17.69
C VAL A 39 0.06 15.21 -19.12
N SER A 40 -0.86 14.78 -19.98
CA SER A 40 -0.57 14.64 -21.40
C SER A 40 -0.59 16.02 -22.06
N ALA A 41 0.56 16.48 -22.54
CA ALA A 41 0.66 17.72 -23.30
C ALA A 41 0.16 17.48 -24.75
N GLY A 42 -1.10 17.85 -25.01
CA GLY A 42 -1.77 17.72 -26.30
C GLY A 42 -2.88 18.77 -26.49
N ALA A 43 -3.57 18.72 -27.64
CA ALA A 43 -4.72 19.58 -27.93
C ALA A 43 -5.94 19.13 -27.10
N GLY A 44 -5.90 19.44 -25.81
CA GLY A 44 -6.78 18.91 -24.77
C GLY A 44 -5.91 18.42 -23.63
N GLU A 45 -5.69 19.26 -22.63
CA GLU A 45 -5.03 18.84 -21.39
C GLU A 45 -5.91 17.79 -20.70
N GLU A 46 -5.48 16.53 -20.72
CA GLU A 46 -6.11 15.46 -19.97
C GLU A 46 -5.20 15.10 -18.79
N VAL A 47 -5.76 15.21 -17.60
CA VAL A 47 -5.10 14.77 -16.36
C VAL A 47 -5.56 13.34 -16.11
N SER A 48 -4.61 12.40 -16.18
CA SER A 48 -4.86 10.99 -15.88
C SER A 48 -4.03 10.54 -14.69
N LEU A 49 -4.51 9.52 -14.00
CA LEU A 49 -3.80 8.84 -12.93
C LEU A 49 -3.36 7.47 -13.42
N ASP A 50 -2.12 7.09 -13.13
CA ASP A 50 -1.61 5.74 -13.35
C ASP A 50 -1.94 4.87 -12.11
N PRO A 51 -3.01 4.04 -12.14
CA PRO A 51 -3.42 3.26 -10.98
C PRO A 51 -2.40 2.17 -10.63
N ALA A 52 -1.71 1.61 -11.61
CA ALA A 52 -0.73 0.55 -11.39
C ALA A 52 0.51 1.11 -10.66
N ARG A 53 0.97 2.29 -11.08
CA ARG A 53 2.04 3.01 -10.38
C ARG A 53 1.61 3.41 -8.98
N MET A 54 0.41 3.96 -8.82
CA MET A 54 -0.12 4.36 -7.52
C MET A 54 -0.16 3.19 -6.54
N GLN A 55 -0.66 2.04 -6.99
CA GLN A 55 -0.71 0.83 -6.19
C GLN A 55 0.69 0.33 -5.82
N ARG A 56 1.62 0.23 -6.78
CA ARG A 56 3.00 -0.19 -6.51
C ARG A 56 3.67 0.69 -5.46
N MET A 57 3.53 2.01 -5.59
CA MET A 57 4.10 2.96 -4.64
C MET A 57 3.46 2.90 -3.27
N ALA A 58 2.16 2.64 -3.19
CA ALA A 58 1.47 2.38 -1.92
C ALA A 58 2.05 1.14 -1.21
N MET A 59 2.27 0.04 -1.94
CA MET A 59 2.87 -1.19 -1.38
C MET A 59 4.26 -0.94 -0.80
N HIS A 60 5.10 -0.20 -1.52
CA HIS A 60 6.45 0.16 -1.06
C HIS A 60 6.46 0.93 0.26
N LYS A 61 5.43 1.76 0.52
CA LYS A 61 5.33 2.53 1.76
C LYS A 61 4.58 1.78 2.88
N CYS A 62 3.60 0.94 2.53
CA CYS A 62 2.74 0.27 3.49
C CYS A 62 3.38 -0.94 4.16
N ILE A 63 4.17 -1.74 3.43
CA ILE A 63 4.83 -2.93 4.01
C ILE A 63 5.98 -2.47 4.91
N VAL A 64 5.96 -2.84 6.19
CA VAL A 64 6.98 -2.43 7.17
C VAL A 64 7.88 -3.57 7.63
N SER A 65 7.35 -4.79 7.68
CA SER A 65 8.10 -6.00 8.00
C SER A 65 7.38 -7.22 7.46
N TRP A 66 8.10 -8.31 7.28
CA TRP A 66 7.53 -9.63 7.05
C TRP A 66 8.31 -10.67 7.83
N ASP A 67 7.66 -11.79 8.09
CA ASP A 67 8.22 -12.92 8.83
C ASP A 67 7.68 -14.22 8.24
N GLY A 68 8.52 -15.25 8.21
CA GLY A 68 8.19 -16.57 7.69
C GLY A 68 9.19 -17.09 6.66
N PRO A 69 9.22 -18.42 6.46
CA PRO A 69 10.18 -19.10 5.59
C PRO A 69 10.05 -18.68 4.12
N GLY A 70 8.86 -18.27 3.66
CA GLY A 70 8.60 -17.86 2.28
C GLY A 70 9.24 -16.52 1.88
N PHE A 71 9.80 -15.77 2.84
CA PHE A 71 10.52 -14.53 2.56
C PHE A 71 12.05 -14.70 2.52
N ASP A 72 12.57 -15.91 2.74
CA ASP A 72 14.00 -16.26 2.67
C ASP A 72 14.91 -15.34 3.52
N GLY A 73 14.40 -14.78 4.62
CA GLY A 73 15.12 -13.81 5.45
C GLY A 73 15.49 -12.50 4.73
N ARG A 74 14.91 -12.21 3.56
CA ARG A 74 15.15 -10.98 2.82
C ARG A 74 14.61 -9.77 3.60
N PRO A 75 15.28 -8.61 3.56
CA PRO A 75 14.74 -7.40 4.16
C PRO A 75 13.60 -6.81 3.33
N VAL A 76 12.68 -6.07 3.97
CA VAL A 76 11.65 -5.29 3.27
C VAL A 76 12.32 -4.14 2.54
N THR A 77 12.42 -4.26 1.21
CA THR A 77 12.90 -3.22 0.30
C THR A 77 11.97 -3.14 -0.92
N PRO A 78 11.91 -2.00 -1.63
CA PRO A 78 11.10 -1.89 -2.85
C PRO A 78 11.39 -3.00 -3.87
N GLU A 79 12.66 -3.33 -4.06
CA GLU A 79 13.12 -4.39 -4.96
C GLU A 79 12.61 -5.77 -4.55
N ASN A 80 12.65 -6.09 -3.26
CA ASN A 80 12.14 -7.37 -2.75
C ASN A 80 10.61 -7.42 -2.76
N ILE A 81 9.93 -6.28 -2.55
CA ILE A 81 8.46 -6.18 -2.67
C ILE A 81 8.03 -6.44 -4.11
N ASP A 82 8.72 -5.84 -5.09
CA ASP A 82 8.43 -6.03 -6.52
C ASP A 82 8.73 -7.45 -7.01
N ALA A 83 9.61 -8.17 -6.31
CA ALA A 83 9.95 -9.57 -6.61
C ALA A 83 8.97 -10.60 -6.00
N LEU A 84 7.99 -10.16 -5.19
CA LEU A 84 7.02 -11.06 -4.61
C LEU A 84 6.14 -11.71 -5.69
N PRO A 85 5.72 -12.98 -5.50
CA PRO A 85 4.73 -13.60 -6.38
C PRO A 85 3.41 -12.81 -6.39
N ALA A 86 2.80 -12.65 -7.57
CA ALA A 86 1.56 -11.89 -7.73
C ALA A 86 0.44 -12.28 -6.73
N PRO A 87 0.18 -13.58 -6.44
CA PRO A 87 -0.86 -13.96 -5.47
C PRO A 87 -0.59 -13.44 -4.05
N VAL A 88 0.68 -13.34 -3.65
CA VAL A 88 1.06 -12.79 -2.35
C VAL A 88 0.79 -11.29 -2.32
N VAL A 89 1.15 -10.59 -3.40
CA VAL A 89 0.89 -9.15 -3.55
C VAL A 89 -0.61 -8.85 -3.51
N ASP A 90 -1.44 -9.69 -4.14
CA ASP A 90 -2.90 -9.52 -4.18
C ASP A 90 -3.53 -9.56 -2.77
N VAL A 91 -3.09 -10.51 -1.93
CA VAL A 91 -3.56 -10.62 -0.52
C VAL A 91 -3.14 -9.38 0.29
N ILE A 92 -1.89 -8.94 0.14
CA ILE A 92 -1.40 -7.78 0.88
C ILE A 92 -2.13 -6.51 0.39
N ARG A 93 -2.36 -6.39 -0.92
CA ARG A 93 -3.07 -5.26 -1.54
C ARG A 93 -4.46 -5.10 -0.95
N GLU A 94 -5.25 -6.16 -0.89
CA GLU A 94 -6.59 -6.10 -0.30
C GLU A 94 -6.55 -5.59 1.15
N ALA A 95 -5.62 -6.09 1.96
CA ALA A 95 -5.46 -5.64 3.33
C ALA A 95 -4.98 -4.18 3.45
N VAL A 96 -4.15 -3.71 2.51
CA VAL A 96 -3.70 -2.31 2.41
C VAL A 96 -4.86 -1.40 2.02
N ASP A 97 -5.69 -1.82 1.06
CA ASP A 97 -6.88 -1.08 0.63
C ASP A 97 -7.87 -0.93 1.81
N GLU A 98 -8.15 -2.03 2.52
CA GLU A 98 -8.99 -2.01 3.73
C GLU A 98 -8.44 -1.09 4.83
N LEU A 99 -7.12 -1.13 5.08
CA LEU A 99 -6.49 -0.32 6.12
C LEU A 99 -6.53 1.18 5.78
N ASN A 100 -6.36 1.51 4.51
CA ASN A 100 -6.35 2.89 4.03
C ASN A 100 -7.75 3.46 3.77
N ALA A 101 -8.79 2.63 3.63
CA ALA A 101 -10.18 3.07 3.45
C ALA A 101 -10.76 3.87 4.64
N GLY A 102 -10.12 3.86 5.81
CA GLY A 102 -10.69 4.43 7.04
C GLY A 102 -10.71 5.96 7.13
N LEU A 103 -11.86 6.55 6.74
CA LEU A 103 -12.75 7.52 7.43
C LEU A 103 -14.15 7.47 6.76
N ASP A 104 -14.22 7.14 5.46
CA ASP A 104 -15.47 7.02 4.67
C ASP A 104 -16.45 5.92 5.15
N ALA A 105 -15.97 4.90 5.88
CA ALA A 105 -16.80 3.81 6.39
C ALA A 105 -17.37 4.07 7.79
N ALA A 106 -16.75 4.95 8.57
CA ALA A 106 -17.16 5.24 9.95
C ALA A 106 -18.22 6.37 10.03
N GLU A 107 -18.28 7.27 9.03
CA GLU A 107 -19.23 8.39 8.99
C GLU A 107 -20.58 8.07 8.32
N LYS A 108 -20.82 6.82 7.86
CA LYS A 108 -22.13 6.42 7.29
C LYS A 108 -23.15 5.92 8.31
N ASN A 109 -22.83 5.93 9.61
CA ASN A 109 -23.71 5.48 10.69
C ASN A 109 -23.77 6.51 11.84
N ASP A 110 -24.14 7.75 11.55
CA ASP A 110 -24.79 8.64 12.52
C ASP A 110 -25.96 9.38 11.87
#